data_AF-A0A812Q1C9-F1
#
_entry.id   AF-A0A812Q1C9-F1
#
_cell.length_a   1.000
_cell.length_b   1.000
_cell.length_c   1.000
_cell.angle_alpha   90.00
_cell.angle_beta   90.00
_cell.angle_gamma   90.00
#
_symmetry.space_group_name_H-M   'P 1'
#
loop_
_entity.id
_entity.type
_entity.pdbx_description
1 polymer ?
#
loop_
_entity_poly.entity_id
_entity_poly.type
_entity_poly.pdbx_seq_one_letter_code
_entity_poly.pdbx_strand_id
1 'polypeptide(L)'
;MAGTTRSPTSPMQGDPGGVHPGGGRKRPAQADDEEGEKPLTLSTLLAALKDNREEIVAQVREDMDSLANRVNTVELTVETHVGNTTKLLEAMTDRHCAMEESVRKVDNRQGEMLQRLELLEGKFAKATFSLSSTRTSETDGGNPRPALVVGGWEADQHHEDTLKLVKQHLSELNVNLDVDKAFVPGLRRGFALVPLTKLEGESDDEQRARVQEILRTVRAAKIVTGQRPEGGNRYFFAALSQSPERRRRAQLAGKVKRFIIEEGGDPRKIEVEYGTANLWYNTVKIASGVTSAPEGATAEKAGWVHLGTLARQIGISEETATSRWGDLRKALA
;
A
#
# COMPACT_ATOMS: atom_id res chain seq x y z
N MET A 1 19.94 -18.30 4.70
CA MET A 1 19.59 -18.92 5.99
C MET A 1 18.09 -19.02 6.07
N ALA A 2 17.56 -20.23 5.88
CA ALA A 2 16.14 -20.53 5.85
C ALA A 2 15.65 -20.92 7.24
N GLY A 3 14.51 -20.37 7.67
CA GLY A 3 13.83 -20.72 8.92
C GLY A 3 12.37 -21.06 8.62
N THR A 4 12.10 -22.36 8.50
CA THR A 4 10.80 -22.97 8.25
C THR A 4 10.31 -23.63 9.53
N THR A 5 9.08 -23.35 9.98
CA THR A 5 8.32 -24.19 10.94
C THR A 5 6.82 -24.03 10.64
N ARG A 6 6.19 -24.95 9.91
CA ARG A 6 5.63 -26.27 10.30
C ARG A 6 4.28 -26.18 11.01
N SER A 7 3.23 -26.44 10.22
CA SER A 7 1.92 -26.95 10.64
C SER A 7 2.03 -28.41 11.09
N PRO A 8 1.08 -28.93 11.90
CA PRO A 8 0.81 -30.36 11.95
C PRO A 8 -0.58 -30.70 11.40
N THR A 9 -0.55 -31.55 10.39
CA THR A 9 -1.62 -32.39 9.84
C THR A 9 -1.90 -33.58 10.76
N SER A 10 -3.17 -33.91 10.95
CA SER A 10 -3.63 -35.24 11.38
C SER A 10 -3.30 -36.31 10.33
N PRO A 11 -3.28 -37.59 10.73
CA PRO A 11 -4.10 -38.54 9.97
C PRO A 11 -4.85 -39.57 10.83
N MET A 12 -5.90 -40.07 10.19
CA MET A 12 -6.82 -41.12 10.59
C MET A 12 -6.25 -42.54 10.35
N GLN A 13 -6.57 -43.46 11.27
CA GLN A 13 -7.29 -44.74 11.05
C GLN A 13 -6.60 -45.94 10.38
N GLY A 14 -6.76 -47.13 10.99
CA GLY A 14 -6.55 -48.45 10.36
C GLY A 14 -6.27 -49.61 11.34
N ASP A 15 -7.29 -50.42 11.61
CA ASP A 15 -7.29 -51.82 12.15
C ASP A 15 -6.62 -52.80 11.11
N PRO A 16 -6.45 -54.16 11.27
CA PRO A 16 -6.89 -55.12 12.30
C PRO A 16 -5.92 -56.30 12.65
N GLY A 17 -6.30 -57.12 13.65
CA GLY A 17 -6.15 -58.60 13.64
C GLY A 17 -4.81 -59.24 14.07
N GLY A 18 -4.85 -60.11 15.09
CA GLY A 18 -3.75 -61.03 15.41
C GLY A 18 -4.08 -62.03 16.54
N VAL A 19 -3.92 -63.32 16.24
CA VAL A 19 -4.36 -64.52 16.98
C VAL A 19 -3.44 -64.89 18.16
N HIS A 20 -4.02 -65.53 19.20
CA HIS A 20 -3.41 -66.34 20.29
C HIS A 20 -2.27 -67.30 19.84
N PRO A 21 -1.45 -67.98 20.70
CA PRO A 21 -1.75 -68.45 22.08
C PRO A 21 -0.55 -68.48 23.08
N GLY A 22 -0.80 -68.89 24.34
CA GLY A 22 0.19 -69.71 25.08
C GLY A 22 0.42 -69.43 26.56
N GLY A 23 0.18 -70.44 27.40
CA GLY A 23 0.78 -70.64 28.73
C GLY A 23 -0.14 -70.27 29.91
N GLY A 24 -0.38 -71.11 30.91
CA GLY A 24 0.13 -72.43 31.25
C GLY A 24 -0.59 -72.89 32.52
N ARG A 25 -1.03 -74.15 32.53
CA ARG A 25 -1.61 -74.84 33.70
C ARG A 25 -0.56 -74.99 34.81
N LYS A 26 -0.95 -74.74 36.06
CA LYS A 26 -0.36 -75.37 37.25
C LYS A 26 -1.46 -75.85 38.20
N ARG A 27 -1.48 -77.16 38.45
CA ARG A 27 -2.17 -77.82 39.57
C ARG A 27 -1.39 -77.57 40.87
N PRO A 28 -2.05 -77.72 42.02
CA PRO A 28 -1.70 -78.80 42.96
C PRO A 28 -2.95 -79.63 43.34
N ALA A 29 -2.91 -80.97 43.32
CA ALA A 29 -2.54 -81.86 44.44
C ALA A 29 -3.44 -81.61 45.68
N GLN A 30 -4.62 -82.25 45.73
CA GLN A 30 -4.91 -83.53 46.39
C GLN A 30 -5.06 -83.39 47.91
N ALA A 31 -6.30 -83.44 48.37
CA ALA A 31 -6.69 -83.93 49.69
C ALA A 31 -7.99 -84.71 49.48
N ASP A 32 -7.88 -86.02 49.67
CA ASP A 32 -9.01 -86.93 49.78
C ASP A 32 -9.83 -86.53 51.01
N ASP A 33 -11.14 -86.37 50.85
CA ASP A 33 -12.10 -86.65 51.91
C ASP A 33 -13.32 -87.30 51.25
N GLU A 34 -13.56 -88.52 51.71
CA GLU A 34 -14.69 -89.37 51.36
C GLU A 34 -16.00 -88.64 51.67
N GLU A 35 -16.93 -88.56 50.71
CA GLU A 35 -18.35 -88.58 51.05
C GLU A 35 -19.17 -89.09 49.87
N GLY A 36 -20.03 -90.06 50.16
CA GLY A 36 -20.54 -91.05 49.22
C GLY A 36 -21.37 -90.52 48.05
N GLU A 37 -21.34 -91.30 46.97
CA GLU A 37 -22.29 -91.27 45.87
C GLU A 37 -23.73 -91.38 46.41
N LYS A 38 -24.36 -90.23 46.65
CA LYS A 38 -25.83 -90.16 46.71
C LYS A 38 -26.35 -90.22 45.28
N PRO A 39 -27.38 -91.03 44.98
CA PRO A 39 -27.97 -91.03 43.66
C PRO A 39 -28.46 -89.61 43.37
N LEU A 40 -28.05 -89.04 42.23
CA LEU A 40 -28.55 -87.77 41.72
C LEU A 40 -30.06 -87.94 41.48
N THR A 41 -30.85 -87.66 42.51
CA THR A 41 -32.31 -87.75 42.42
C THR A 41 -32.78 -86.69 41.44
N LEU A 42 -33.86 -86.97 40.71
CA LEU A 42 -34.48 -86.01 39.76
C LEU A 42 -34.78 -84.67 40.47
N SER A 43 -35.10 -84.72 41.77
CA SER A 43 -35.21 -83.56 42.66
C SER A 43 -33.92 -82.75 42.83
N THR A 44 -32.75 -83.38 42.89
CA THR A 44 -31.44 -82.70 42.98
C THR A 44 -31.10 -81.99 41.66
N LEU A 45 -31.39 -82.61 40.51
CA LEU A 45 -31.21 -82.00 39.19
C LEU A 45 -32.20 -80.85 38.94
N LEU A 46 -33.47 -81.02 39.34
CA LEU A 46 -34.46 -79.94 39.28
C LEU A 46 -34.10 -78.78 40.22
N ALA A 47 -33.58 -79.06 41.41
CA ALA A 47 -33.08 -78.03 42.33
C ALA A 47 -31.87 -77.30 41.71
N ALA A 48 -30.88 -78.01 41.18
CA ALA A 48 -29.71 -77.40 40.53
C ALA A 48 -30.05 -76.60 39.26
N LEU A 49 -31.07 -77.02 38.49
CA LEU A 49 -31.58 -76.25 37.35
C LEU A 49 -32.36 -75.00 37.78
N LYS A 50 -33.08 -75.09 38.90
CA LYS A 50 -33.79 -73.94 39.49
C LYS A 50 -32.80 -72.93 40.06
N ASP A 51 -31.77 -73.40 40.77
CA ASP A 51 -30.68 -72.58 41.29
C ASP A 51 -29.89 -71.93 40.15
N ASN A 52 -29.51 -72.67 39.11
CA ASN A 52 -28.87 -72.08 37.92
C ASN A 52 -29.76 -71.05 37.23
N ARG A 53 -31.07 -71.29 37.14
CA ARG A 53 -32.00 -70.34 36.54
C ARG A 53 -32.09 -69.07 37.39
N GLU A 54 -32.14 -69.20 38.70
CA GLU A 54 -32.17 -68.06 39.63
C GLU A 54 -30.85 -67.29 39.61
N GLU A 55 -29.71 -67.98 39.52
CA GLU A 55 -28.38 -67.40 39.38
C GLU A 55 -28.19 -66.67 38.05
N ILE A 56 -28.61 -67.26 36.92
CA ILE A 56 -28.57 -66.61 35.60
C ILE A 56 -29.49 -65.39 35.59
N VAL A 57 -30.69 -65.47 36.17
CA VAL A 57 -31.61 -64.33 36.26
C VAL A 57 -31.02 -63.22 37.14
N ALA A 58 -30.35 -63.58 38.24
CA ALA A 58 -29.66 -62.61 39.10
C ALA A 58 -28.48 -61.95 38.37
N GLN A 59 -27.66 -62.72 37.66
CA GLN A 59 -26.52 -62.23 36.89
C GLN A 59 -26.97 -61.32 35.74
N VAL A 60 -27.99 -61.73 34.97
CA VAL A 60 -28.55 -60.91 33.89
C VAL A 60 -29.14 -59.61 34.45
N ARG A 61 -29.76 -59.65 35.63
CA ARG A 61 -30.28 -58.45 36.29
C ARG A 61 -29.15 -57.51 36.71
N GLU A 62 -28.08 -58.03 37.29
CA GLU A 62 -26.89 -57.26 37.66
C GLU A 62 -26.20 -56.65 36.43
N ASP A 63 -26.06 -57.43 35.35
CA ASP A 63 -25.50 -56.97 34.08
C ASP A 63 -26.38 -55.90 33.43
N MET A 64 -27.71 -56.04 33.49
CA MET A 64 -28.67 -55.04 33.01
C MET A 64 -28.59 -53.75 33.83
N ASP A 65 -28.48 -53.84 35.15
CA ASP A 65 -28.34 -52.67 36.04
C ASP A 65 -26.98 -51.98 35.81
N SER A 66 -25.92 -52.75 35.65
CA SER A 66 -24.58 -52.26 35.28
C SER A 66 -24.58 -51.57 33.91
N LEU A 67 -25.24 -52.17 32.92
CA LEU A 67 -25.40 -51.59 31.59
C LEU A 67 -26.23 -50.32 31.63
N ALA A 68 -27.33 -50.29 32.38
CA ALA A 68 -28.16 -49.10 32.55
C ALA A 68 -27.38 -47.94 33.18
N ASN A 69 -26.57 -48.22 34.19
CA ASN A 69 -25.70 -47.20 34.81
C ASN A 69 -24.64 -46.66 33.84
N ARG A 70 -24.03 -47.53 33.04
CA ARG A 70 -23.06 -47.14 32.00
C ARG A 70 -23.72 -46.33 30.89
N VAL A 71 -24.90 -46.73 30.43
CA VAL A 71 -25.69 -46.00 29.42
C VAL A 71 -26.05 -44.61 29.93
N ASN A 72 -26.58 -44.48 31.15
CA ASN A 72 -26.85 -43.19 31.77
C ASN A 72 -25.61 -42.29 31.86
N THR A 73 -24.44 -42.88 32.18
CA THR A 73 -23.18 -42.14 32.24
C THR A 73 -22.75 -41.64 30.85
N VAL A 74 -22.91 -42.48 29.82
CA VAL A 74 -22.62 -42.11 28.44
C VAL A 74 -23.59 -41.05 27.95
N GLU A 75 -24.88 -41.18 28.21
CA GLU A 75 -25.90 -40.19 27.85
C GLU A 75 -25.61 -38.82 28.46
N LEU A 76 -25.28 -38.77 29.76
CA LEU A 76 -24.90 -37.53 30.43
C LEU A 76 -23.62 -36.92 29.82
N THR A 77 -22.65 -37.77 29.48
CA THR A 77 -21.40 -37.33 28.85
C THR A 77 -21.65 -36.77 27.44
N VAL A 78 -22.50 -37.43 26.65
CA VAL A 78 -22.89 -36.99 25.31
C VAL A 78 -23.68 -35.69 25.39
N GLU A 79 -24.62 -35.56 26.33
CA GLU A 79 -25.38 -34.32 26.53
C GLU A 79 -24.45 -33.16 26.89
N THR A 80 -23.48 -33.40 27.78
CA THR A 80 -22.47 -32.39 28.15
C THR A 80 -21.57 -32.05 26.96
N HIS A 81 -21.14 -33.04 26.19
CA HIS A 81 -20.30 -32.82 25.02
C HIS A 81 -21.05 -32.06 23.92
N VAL A 82 -22.28 -32.45 23.61
CA VAL A 82 -23.16 -31.75 22.67
C VAL A 82 -23.38 -30.31 23.14
N GLY A 83 -23.70 -30.09 24.42
CA GLY A 83 -23.86 -28.75 24.99
C GLY A 83 -22.59 -27.88 24.93
N ASN A 84 -21.41 -28.49 25.06
CA ASN A 84 -20.15 -27.77 24.89
C ASN A 84 -19.85 -27.47 23.42
N THR A 85 -20.15 -28.40 22.51
CA THR A 85 -19.97 -28.19 21.06
C THR A 85 -20.91 -27.14 20.51
N THR A 86 -22.17 -27.08 20.95
CA THR A 86 -23.13 -26.05 20.53
C THR A 86 -22.70 -24.67 20.99
N LYS A 87 -22.25 -24.52 22.24
CA LYS A 87 -21.67 -23.26 22.75
C LYS A 87 -20.43 -22.84 21.98
N LEU A 88 -19.58 -23.79 21.59
CA LEU A 88 -18.39 -23.50 20.78
C LEU A 88 -18.78 -23.05 19.36
N LEU A 89 -19.77 -23.69 18.74
CA LEU A 89 -20.29 -23.32 17.43
C LEU A 89 -20.96 -21.95 17.45
N GLU A 90 -21.71 -21.63 18.50
CA GLU A 90 -22.32 -20.31 18.70
C GLU A 90 -21.22 -19.24 18.84
N ALA A 91 -20.22 -19.46 19.69
CA ALA A 91 -19.08 -18.55 19.83
C ALA A 91 -18.23 -18.42 18.55
N MET A 92 -18.12 -19.49 17.75
CA MET A 92 -17.47 -19.47 16.46
C MET A 92 -18.28 -18.66 15.44
N THR A 93 -19.60 -18.82 15.44
CA THR A 93 -20.54 -18.09 14.56
C THR A 93 -20.50 -16.59 14.88
N ASP A 94 -20.51 -16.22 16.16
CA ASP A 94 -20.39 -14.82 16.59
C ASP A 94 -19.06 -14.20 16.15
N ARG A 95 -17.95 -14.94 16.28
CA ARG A 95 -16.64 -14.49 15.76
C ARG A 95 -16.65 -14.36 14.24
N HIS A 96 -17.31 -15.26 13.52
CA HIS A 96 -17.45 -15.18 12.07
C HIS A 96 -18.24 -13.94 11.65
N CYS A 97 -19.38 -13.65 12.30
CA CYS A 97 -20.15 -12.43 12.06
C CYS A 97 -19.32 -11.17 12.34
N ALA A 98 -18.59 -11.13 13.46
CA ALA A 98 -17.71 -10.01 13.79
C ALA A 98 -16.55 -9.85 12.78
N MET A 99 -16.01 -10.97 12.29
CA MET A 99 -14.99 -10.98 11.26
C MET A 99 -15.52 -10.48 9.91
N GLU A 100 -16.72 -10.91 9.49
CA GLU A 100 -17.37 -10.40 8.28
C GLU A 100 -17.64 -8.89 8.35
N GLU A 101 -18.09 -8.40 9.51
CA GLU A 101 -18.29 -6.97 9.73
C GLU A 101 -16.96 -6.20 9.67
N SER A 102 -15.89 -6.75 10.24
CA SER A 102 -14.54 -6.20 10.15
C SER A 102 -14.03 -6.16 8.71
N VAL A 103 -14.23 -7.24 7.95
CA VAL A 103 -13.87 -7.32 6.53
C VAL A 103 -14.64 -6.27 5.72
N ARG A 104 -15.94 -6.11 5.96
CA ARG A 104 -16.74 -5.04 5.34
C ARG A 104 -16.22 -3.65 5.67
N LYS A 105 -15.84 -3.40 6.93
CA LYS A 105 -15.24 -2.12 7.34
C LYS A 105 -13.88 -1.88 6.67
N VAL A 106 -13.07 -2.92 6.52
CA VAL A 106 -11.79 -2.86 5.79
C VAL A 106 -12.02 -2.58 4.30
N ASP A 107 -12.98 -3.23 3.67
CA ASP A 107 -13.35 -3.03 2.27
C ASP A 107 -13.84 -1.59 2.02
N ASN A 108 -14.71 -1.07 2.88
CA ASN A 108 -15.14 0.33 2.82
C ASN A 108 -13.98 1.31 3.00
N ARG A 109 -13.05 1.04 3.93
CA ARG A 109 -11.84 1.84 4.12
C ARG A 109 -10.89 1.74 2.94
N GLN A 110 -10.82 0.58 2.29
CA GLN A 110 -10.04 0.38 1.07
C GLN A 110 -10.66 1.13 -0.11
N GLY A 111 -11.99 1.13 -0.25
CA GLY A 111 -12.70 1.96 -1.22
C GLY A 111 -12.46 3.46 -0.99
N GLU A 112 -12.52 3.91 0.26
CA GLU A 112 -12.17 5.29 0.62
C GLU A 112 -10.69 5.60 0.35
N MET A 113 -9.78 4.65 0.61
CA MET A 113 -8.35 4.79 0.32
C MET A 113 -8.08 4.82 -1.18
N LEU A 114 -8.79 4.03 -1.99
CA LEU A 114 -8.72 4.05 -3.45
C LEU A 114 -9.27 5.36 -4.00
N GLN A 115 -10.39 5.86 -3.48
CA GLN A 115 -10.92 7.17 -3.86
C GLN A 115 -10.01 8.32 -3.42
N ARG A 116 -9.39 8.21 -2.23
CA ARG A 116 -8.34 9.13 -1.78
C ARG A 116 -7.09 8.99 -2.64
N LEU A 117 -6.72 7.80 -3.09
CA LEU A 117 -5.59 7.57 -4.00
C LEU A 117 -5.90 8.12 -5.38
N GLU A 118 -7.10 8.01 -5.92
CA GLU A 118 -7.50 8.61 -7.19
C GLU A 118 -7.49 10.15 -7.11
N LEU A 119 -8.04 10.71 -6.01
CA LEU A 119 -7.97 12.14 -5.71
C LEU A 119 -6.53 12.59 -5.45
N LEU A 120 -5.72 11.76 -4.79
CA LEU A 120 -4.32 12.03 -4.53
C LEU A 120 -3.51 11.86 -5.79
N GLU A 121 -3.76 10.93 -6.70
CA GLU A 121 -3.07 10.75 -7.98
C GLU A 121 -3.41 11.92 -8.90
N GLY A 122 -4.67 12.38 -8.90
CA GLY A 122 -5.06 13.66 -9.51
C GLY A 122 -4.34 14.88 -8.90
N LYS A 123 -3.92 14.80 -7.63
CA LYS A 123 -3.16 15.84 -6.90
C LYS A 123 -1.62 15.60 -6.83
N PHE A 124 -1.12 14.39 -7.07
CA PHE A 124 0.28 13.96 -7.02
C PHE A 124 0.89 13.97 -8.41
N ALA A 125 0.08 13.77 -9.46
CA ALA A 125 0.37 14.32 -10.78
C ALA A 125 0.65 15.84 -10.70
N LYS A 126 0.10 16.53 -9.69
CA LYS A 126 0.41 17.93 -9.35
C LYS A 126 1.45 18.12 -8.23
N ALA A 127 2.06 17.08 -7.69
CA ALA A 127 3.03 17.17 -6.58
C ALA A 127 4.17 16.15 -6.71
N THR A 128 4.91 16.18 -7.82
CA THR A 128 6.26 15.58 -7.86
C THR A 128 7.26 16.61 -8.39
N PHE A 129 8.28 16.84 -7.56
CA PHE A 129 9.57 17.53 -7.74
C PHE A 129 9.63 18.91 -8.42
N SER A 130 10.11 19.88 -7.61
CA SER A 130 10.65 21.16 -8.06
C SER A 130 11.99 20.91 -8.74
N LEU A 131 12.01 20.98 -10.07
CA LEU A 131 13.23 21.22 -10.85
C LEU A 131 13.07 22.55 -11.56
N SER A 132 14.15 23.32 -11.52
CA SER A 132 14.21 24.73 -11.85
C SER A 132 13.56 25.07 -13.19
N SER A 133 12.84 26.19 -13.19
CA SER A 133 12.16 26.82 -14.31
C SER A 133 13.03 26.85 -15.58
N THR A 134 12.71 26.04 -16.59
CA THR A 134 13.28 26.16 -17.93
C THR A 134 12.22 26.56 -18.95
N ARG A 135 12.48 27.71 -19.60
CA ARG A 135 11.75 28.21 -20.77
C ARG A 135 11.95 27.20 -21.91
N THR A 136 10.86 26.67 -22.46
CA THR A 136 10.84 26.26 -23.86
C THR A 136 10.54 27.54 -24.63
N SER A 137 11.52 28.08 -25.34
CA SER A 137 11.35 29.27 -26.17
C SER A 137 10.16 29.07 -27.11
N GLU A 138 9.33 30.11 -27.16
CA GLU A 138 8.19 30.25 -28.05
C GLU A 138 8.73 30.41 -29.47
N THR A 139 8.77 29.32 -30.21
CA THR A 139 8.74 29.33 -31.67
C THR A 139 7.60 28.41 -32.07
N ASP A 140 6.61 29.03 -32.71
CA ASP A 140 5.36 28.49 -33.23
C ASP A 140 4.18 28.34 -32.26
N GLY A 141 3.06 28.95 -32.66
CA GLY A 141 1.78 29.02 -31.97
C GLY A 141 1.04 27.68 -31.92
N GLY A 142 1.65 26.68 -31.27
CA GLY A 142 1.07 25.36 -31.06
C GLY A 142 1.21 24.95 -29.60
N ASN A 143 0.16 24.34 -29.07
CA ASN A 143 0.06 23.80 -27.72
C ASN A 143 1.40 23.25 -27.17
N PRO A 144 1.89 23.68 -25.99
CA PRO A 144 3.22 23.28 -25.53
C PRO A 144 3.26 21.76 -25.30
N ARG A 145 4.11 21.07 -26.05
CA ARG A 145 4.20 19.61 -26.02
C ARG A 145 4.71 19.15 -24.65
N PRO A 146 4.11 18.11 -24.04
CA PRO A 146 4.67 17.51 -22.83
C PRO A 146 6.06 16.96 -23.16
N ALA A 147 7.03 17.20 -22.29
CA ALA A 147 8.40 16.68 -22.40
C ALA A 147 8.76 15.84 -21.18
N LEU A 148 9.74 14.96 -21.33
CA LEU A 148 10.41 14.25 -20.25
C LEU A 148 11.67 15.01 -19.88
N VAL A 149 11.82 15.37 -18.61
CA VAL A 149 13.04 15.92 -18.04
C VAL A 149 13.94 14.76 -17.65
N VAL A 150 15.14 14.70 -18.20
CA VAL A 150 16.11 13.64 -17.93
C VAL A 150 17.37 14.27 -17.38
N GLY A 151 17.85 13.83 -16.22
CA GLY A 151 18.97 14.48 -15.53
C GLY A 151 19.68 13.56 -14.56
N GLY A 152 20.58 14.16 -13.77
CA GLY A 152 21.43 13.45 -12.82
C GLY A 152 22.85 14.00 -12.74
N TRP A 153 23.17 14.98 -13.61
CA TRP A 153 24.50 15.55 -13.75
C TRP A 153 24.69 16.85 -12.98
N GLU A 154 25.92 17.34 -12.97
CA GLU A 154 26.28 18.63 -12.36
C GLU A 154 25.55 19.79 -13.02
N ALA A 155 25.08 20.75 -12.22
CA ALA A 155 24.37 21.94 -12.74
C ALA A 155 25.23 22.76 -13.72
N ASP A 156 26.55 22.76 -13.53
CA ASP A 156 27.52 23.51 -14.33
C ASP A 156 28.09 22.74 -15.53
N GLN A 157 27.64 21.51 -15.77
CA GLN A 157 28.11 20.70 -16.91
C GLN A 157 27.71 21.36 -18.24
N HIS A 158 28.61 21.30 -19.23
CA HIS A 158 28.39 21.86 -20.56
C HIS A 158 27.25 21.12 -21.27
N HIS A 159 26.38 21.87 -21.96
CA HIS A 159 25.17 21.33 -22.56
C HIS A 159 25.41 20.20 -23.57
N GLU A 160 26.49 20.28 -24.36
CA GLU A 160 26.86 19.23 -25.32
C GLU A 160 27.21 17.91 -24.62
N ASP A 161 27.93 17.98 -23.50
CA ASP A 161 28.35 16.79 -22.75
C ASP A 161 27.14 16.13 -22.09
N THR A 162 26.27 16.95 -21.46
CA THR A 162 25.01 16.47 -20.90
C THR A 162 24.15 15.82 -21.97
N LEU A 163 24.04 16.44 -23.16
CA LEU A 163 23.23 15.89 -24.24
C LEU A 163 23.79 14.56 -24.75
N LYS A 164 25.10 14.45 -24.95
CA LYS A 164 25.75 13.19 -25.37
C LYS A 164 25.48 12.06 -24.37
N LEU A 165 25.64 12.32 -23.08
CA LEU A 165 25.42 11.32 -22.02
C LEU A 165 23.94 10.93 -21.89
N VAL A 166 23.03 11.90 -22.02
CA VAL A 166 21.59 11.62 -22.04
C VAL A 166 21.23 10.73 -23.22
N LYS A 167 21.71 11.05 -24.43
CA LYS A 167 21.45 10.23 -25.62
C LYS A 167 22.01 8.82 -25.45
N GLN A 168 23.24 8.70 -24.95
CA GLN A 168 23.87 7.41 -24.68
C GLN A 168 23.04 6.54 -23.72
N HIS A 169 22.68 7.05 -22.54
CA HIS A 169 21.93 6.25 -21.57
C HIS A 169 20.49 5.95 -21.99
N LEU A 170 19.84 6.85 -22.73
CA LEU A 170 18.51 6.57 -23.28
C LEU A 170 18.55 5.50 -24.36
N SER A 171 19.61 5.48 -25.19
CA SER A 171 19.85 4.40 -26.16
C SER A 171 20.18 3.06 -25.49
N GLU A 172 21.01 3.05 -24.44
CA GLU A 172 21.34 1.86 -23.66
C GLU A 172 20.11 1.23 -22.99
N LEU A 173 19.16 2.06 -22.53
CA LEU A 173 17.92 1.62 -21.90
C LEU A 173 16.82 1.20 -22.89
N ASN A 174 17.09 1.29 -24.19
CA ASN A 174 16.16 0.96 -25.28
C ASN A 174 14.77 1.58 -25.09
N VAL A 175 14.75 2.86 -24.72
CA VAL A 175 13.52 3.57 -24.35
C VAL A 175 12.78 4.00 -25.62
N ASN A 176 11.46 3.78 -25.66
CA ASN A 176 10.60 4.23 -26.77
C ASN A 176 10.36 5.76 -26.72
N LEU A 177 11.41 6.52 -27.01
CA LEU A 177 11.45 7.97 -27.07
C LEU A 177 12.23 8.44 -28.29
N ASP A 178 11.84 9.61 -28.79
CA ASP A 178 12.58 10.32 -29.84
C ASP A 178 13.78 11.03 -29.21
N VAL A 179 14.90 10.31 -29.13
CA VAL A 179 16.17 10.77 -28.55
C VAL A 179 16.80 11.89 -29.39
N ASP A 180 16.46 12.01 -30.67
CA ASP A 180 17.02 13.02 -31.56
C ASP A 180 16.49 14.41 -31.29
N LYS A 181 15.24 14.50 -30.84
CA LYS A 181 14.62 15.77 -30.39
C LYS A 181 15.02 16.18 -28.97
N ALA A 182 15.90 15.43 -28.29
CA ALA A 182 16.41 15.80 -26.98
C ALA A 182 17.25 17.08 -27.07
N PHE A 183 17.03 18.01 -26.13
CA PHE A 183 17.82 19.24 -26.07
C PHE A 183 18.07 19.66 -24.62
N VAL A 184 19.16 20.41 -24.40
CA VAL A 184 19.52 20.95 -23.09
C VAL A 184 19.19 22.44 -23.05
N PRO A 185 18.35 22.93 -22.10
CA PRO A 185 18.01 24.35 -22.05
C PRO A 185 19.16 25.23 -21.54
N GLY A 186 19.84 25.92 -22.45
CA GLY A 186 20.92 26.87 -22.14
C GLY A 186 22.31 26.23 -22.19
N LEU A 187 23.35 27.03 -21.93
CA LEU A 187 24.76 26.66 -22.16
C LEU A 187 25.31 25.63 -21.16
N ARG A 188 24.81 25.63 -19.92
CA ARG A 188 25.24 24.74 -18.84
C ARG A 188 24.06 24.27 -18.01
N ARG A 189 23.80 22.96 -18.04
CA ARG A 189 22.76 22.29 -17.24
C ARG A 189 23.10 20.81 -17.11
N GLY A 190 22.81 20.25 -15.93
CA GLY A 190 22.89 18.82 -15.64
C GLY A 190 21.64 18.01 -16.01
N PHE A 191 20.80 18.53 -16.92
CA PHE A 191 19.60 17.86 -17.40
C PHE A 191 19.23 18.28 -18.83
N ALA A 192 18.53 17.40 -19.53
CA ALA A 192 17.96 17.59 -20.86
C ALA A 192 16.44 17.45 -20.84
N LEU A 193 15.78 17.99 -21.86
CA LEU A 193 14.36 17.85 -22.14
C LEU A 193 14.20 16.99 -23.41
N VAL A 194 13.36 15.97 -23.31
CA VAL A 194 13.01 15.08 -24.43
C VAL A 194 11.52 15.25 -24.73
N PRO A 195 11.14 15.89 -25.85
CA PRO A 195 9.74 16.06 -26.21
C PRO A 195 9.01 14.71 -26.36
N LEU A 196 7.82 14.59 -25.76
CA LEU A 196 6.96 13.43 -25.96
C LEU A 196 6.13 13.66 -27.23
N THR A 197 6.46 12.92 -28.28
CA THR A 197 5.63 12.85 -29.49
C THR A 197 4.55 11.78 -29.26
N LYS A 198 3.29 12.11 -29.57
CA LYS A 198 2.21 11.12 -29.62
C LYS A 198 2.43 10.25 -30.85
N LEU A 199 2.37 8.94 -30.70
CA LEU A 199 2.41 8.00 -31.82
C LEU A 199 1.06 8.05 -32.58
N GLU A 200 1.07 7.74 -33.88
CA GLU A 200 -0.15 7.74 -34.69
C GLU A 200 -1.13 6.68 -34.15
N GLY A 201 -2.34 7.11 -33.75
CA GLY A 201 -3.36 6.24 -33.16
C GLY A 201 -3.24 6.00 -31.66
N GLU A 202 -2.23 6.56 -30.97
CA GLU A 202 -2.04 6.40 -29.52
C GLU A 202 -3.07 7.20 -28.71
N SER A 203 -3.80 6.52 -27.83
CA SER A 203 -4.69 7.17 -26.87
C SER A 203 -3.92 7.88 -25.75
N ASP A 204 -4.56 8.83 -25.07
CA ASP A 204 -3.94 9.56 -23.96
C ASP A 204 -3.53 8.64 -22.80
N ASP A 205 -4.24 7.52 -22.60
CA ASP A 205 -3.95 6.56 -21.55
C ASP A 205 -2.80 5.61 -21.93
N GLU A 206 -2.69 5.21 -23.20
CA GLU A 206 -1.53 4.47 -23.71
C GLU A 206 -0.26 5.32 -23.66
N GLN A 207 -0.36 6.61 -24.01
CA GLN A 207 0.76 7.54 -23.87
C GLN A 207 1.22 7.65 -22.41
N ARG A 208 0.28 7.72 -21.45
CA ARG A 208 0.61 7.74 -20.02
C ARG A 208 1.24 6.44 -19.56
N ALA A 209 0.72 5.29 -19.98
CA ALA A 209 1.26 3.98 -19.65
C ALA A 209 2.70 3.83 -20.16
N ARG A 210 2.97 4.23 -21.41
CA ARG A 210 4.31 4.26 -21.99
C ARG A 210 5.25 5.16 -21.21
N VAL A 211 4.83 6.39 -20.88
CA VAL A 211 5.65 7.31 -20.08
C VAL A 211 5.96 6.74 -18.68
N GLN A 212 4.98 6.12 -18.03
CA GLN A 212 5.19 5.48 -16.72
C GLN A 212 6.16 4.30 -16.81
N GLU A 213 6.06 3.49 -17.86
CA GLU A 213 6.99 2.39 -18.12
C GLU A 213 8.42 2.92 -18.30
N ILE A 214 8.60 3.97 -19.10
CA ILE A 214 9.89 4.63 -19.30
C ILE A 214 10.47 5.12 -17.96
N LEU A 215 9.66 5.81 -17.15
CA LEU A 215 10.08 6.31 -15.84
C LEU A 215 10.51 5.18 -14.90
N ARG A 216 9.79 4.05 -14.94
CA ARG A 216 10.10 2.85 -14.16
C ARG A 216 11.40 2.20 -14.62
N THR A 217 11.61 2.07 -15.93
CA THR A 217 12.85 1.51 -16.51
C THR A 217 14.06 2.36 -16.14
N VAL A 218 13.96 3.69 -16.29
CA VAL A 218 15.03 4.62 -15.90
C VAL A 218 15.34 4.51 -14.40
N ARG A 219 14.31 4.44 -13.55
CA ARG A 219 14.50 4.28 -12.10
C ARG A 219 15.09 2.92 -11.72
N ALA A 220 14.72 1.85 -12.42
CA ALA A 220 15.23 0.50 -12.19
C ALA A 220 16.70 0.36 -12.58
N ALA A 221 17.15 1.10 -13.60
CA ALA A 221 18.52 1.06 -14.09
C ALA A 221 19.57 1.55 -13.08
N LYS A 222 19.19 2.41 -12.12
CA LYS A 222 20.06 2.93 -11.04
C LYS A 222 21.45 3.38 -11.55
N ILE A 223 21.50 3.99 -12.73
CA ILE A 223 22.75 4.46 -13.34
C ILE A 223 23.34 5.57 -12.46
N VAL A 224 24.58 5.41 -12.02
CA VAL A 224 25.28 6.40 -11.20
C VAL A 224 25.94 7.42 -12.13
N THR A 225 25.53 8.68 -12.01
CA THR A 225 25.99 9.80 -12.86
C THR A 225 27.05 10.66 -12.18
N GLY A 226 27.33 10.45 -10.90
CA GLY A 226 28.36 11.17 -10.14
C GLY A 226 28.19 11.05 -8.64
N GLN A 227 28.90 11.89 -7.87
CA GLN A 227 28.77 11.98 -6.41
C GLN A 227 28.14 13.32 -6.00
N ARG A 228 27.28 13.29 -4.99
CA ARG A 228 26.66 14.51 -4.42
C ARG A 228 27.70 15.29 -3.60
N PRO A 229 27.60 16.63 -3.53
CA PRO A 229 28.49 17.44 -2.71
C PRO A 229 28.42 17.09 -1.22
N GLU A 230 27.26 16.61 -0.76
CA GLU A 230 26.97 16.21 0.63
C GLU A 230 27.33 14.74 0.93
N GLY A 231 27.96 14.05 -0.03
CA GLY A 231 28.22 12.61 0.04
C GLY A 231 27.09 11.76 -0.56
N GLY A 232 27.46 10.60 -1.11
CA GLY A 232 26.55 9.65 -1.75
C GLY A 232 26.47 9.78 -3.28
N ASN A 233 25.84 8.80 -3.92
CA ASN A 233 25.75 8.73 -5.39
C ASN A 233 24.62 9.62 -5.94
N ARG A 234 24.89 10.34 -7.02
CA ARG A 234 23.88 10.91 -7.92
C ARG A 234 23.45 9.82 -8.89
N TYR A 235 22.15 9.71 -9.08
CA TYR A 235 21.57 8.75 -10.00
C TYR A 235 20.95 9.49 -11.18
N PHE A 236 21.05 8.86 -12.34
CA PHE A 236 20.25 9.18 -13.51
C PHE A 236 18.76 9.11 -13.15
N PHE A 237 18.02 10.13 -13.52
CA PHE A 237 16.59 10.20 -13.28
C PHE A 237 15.87 10.75 -14.50
N ALA A 238 14.61 10.35 -14.63
CA ALA A 238 13.66 10.94 -15.54
C ALA A 238 12.40 11.38 -14.77
N ALA A 239 11.79 12.47 -15.20
CA ALA A 239 10.56 13.01 -14.62
C ALA A 239 9.74 13.70 -15.71
N LEU A 240 8.41 13.63 -15.62
CA LEU A 240 7.55 14.37 -16.55
C LEU A 240 7.70 15.88 -16.34
N SER A 241 7.86 16.63 -17.42
CA SER A 241 7.89 18.09 -17.37
C SER A 241 6.57 18.65 -16.84
N GLN A 242 6.65 19.74 -16.07
CA GLN A 242 5.47 20.39 -15.52
C GLN A 242 4.57 20.93 -16.63
N SER A 243 3.25 20.79 -16.43
CA SER A 243 2.24 21.33 -17.34
C SER A 243 2.41 22.85 -17.53
N PRO A 244 2.07 23.40 -18.70
CA PRO A 244 2.23 24.81 -19.00
C PRO A 244 1.54 25.72 -17.98
N GLU A 245 0.34 25.36 -17.56
CA GLU A 245 -0.41 26.10 -16.54
C GLU A 245 0.29 26.10 -15.18
N ARG A 246 0.86 24.96 -14.77
CA ARG A 246 1.62 24.85 -13.52
C ARG A 246 2.91 25.66 -13.59
N ARG A 247 3.57 25.70 -14.76
CA ARG A 247 4.74 26.55 -15.01
C ARG A 247 4.40 28.04 -14.91
N ARG A 248 3.31 28.48 -15.54
CA ARG A 248 2.84 29.87 -15.44
C ARG A 248 2.53 30.26 -14.00
N ARG A 249 1.91 29.36 -13.22
CA ARG A 249 1.67 29.53 -11.78
C ARG A 249 2.97 29.64 -10.98
N ALA A 250 3.91 28.73 -11.17
CA ALA A 250 5.21 28.79 -10.50
C ALA A 250 5.99 30.07 -10.85
N GLN A 251 5.89 30.55 -12.09
CA GLN A 251 6.48 31.82 -12.51
C GLN A 251 5.84 33.02 -11.82
N LEU A 252 4.51 33.06 -11.67
CA LEU A 252 3.82 34.11 -10.92
C LEU A 252 4.35 34.16 -9.48
N ALA A 253 4.40 33.02 -8.79
CA ALA A 253 4.93 32.93 -7.43
C ALA A 253 6.41 33.37 -7.35
N GLY A 254 7.23 32.97 -8.32
CA GLY A 254 8.62 33.42 -8.43
C GLY A 254 8.75 34.93 -8.63
N LYS A 255 7.90 35.53 -9.46
CA LYS A 255 7.87 36.99 -9.70
C LYS A 255 7.48 37.75 -8.44
N VAL A 256 6.41 37.33 -7.76
CA VAL A 256 5.97 37.97 -6.50
C VAL A 256 7.04 37.83 -5.41
N LYS A 257 7.66 36.66 -5.28
CA LYS A 257 8.78 36.47 -4.35
C LYS A 257 9.96 37.40 -4.66
N ARG A 258 10.34 37.50 -5.94
CA ARG A 258 11.43 38.38 -6.39
C ARG A 258 11.11 39.84 -6.08
N PHE A 259 9.89 40.28 -6.38
CA PHE A 259 9.43 41.63 -6.06
C PHE A 259 9.53 41.93 -4.56
N ILE A 260 9.07 41.03 -3.69
CA ILE A 260 9.17 41.22 -2.23
C ILE A 260 10.62 41.44 -1.81
N ILE A 261 11.55 40.63 -2.34
CA ILE A 261 12.97 40.72 -2.00
C ILE A 261 13.60 42.02 -2.53
N GLU A 262 13.28 42.39 -3.78
CA GLU A 262 13.81 43.61 -4.42
C GLU A 262 13.31 44.89 -3.73
N GLU A 263 12.08 44.89 -3.23
CA GLU A 263 11.49 46.02 -2.49
C GLU A 263 11.84 46.01 -0.97
N GLY A 264 12.79 45.17 -0.55
CA GLY A 264 13.32 45.17 0.82
C GLY A 264 12.51 44.37 1.85
N GLY A 265 11.60 43.52 1.41
CA GLY A 265 10.86 42.60 2.27
C GLY A 265 11.74 41.48 2.85
N ASP A 266 11.37 40.98 4.04
CA ASP A 266 12.13 39.95 4.75
C ASP A 266 11.93 38.56 4.11
N PRO A 267 12.98 37.93 3.53
CA PRO A 267 12.87 36.61 2.90
C PRO A 267 12.38 35.51 3.85
N ARG A 268 12.59 35.66 5.16
CA ARG A 268 12.20 34.66 6.17
C ARG A 268 10.69 34.62 6.41
N LYS A 269 9.99 35.69 6.04
CA LYS A 269 8.53 35.81 6.23
C LYS A 269 7.75 35.50 4.94
N ILE A 270 8.44 34.99 3.93
CA ILE A 270 7.85 34.59 2.66
C ILE A 270 7.60 33.08 2.68
N GLU A 271 6.33 32.71 2.56
CA GLU A 271 5.92 31.32 2.36
C GLU A 271 5.41 31.18 0.92
N VAL A 272 6.02 30.28 0.15
CA VAL A 272 5.69 30.11 -1.27
C VAL A 272 5.38 28.66 -1.59
N GLU A 273 4.19 28.44 -2.15
CA GLU A 273 3.77 27.18 -2.74
C GLU A 273 3.72 27.31 -4.27
N TYR A 274 4.81 26.96 -4.95
CA TYR A 274 4.96 27.14 -6.40
C TYR A 274 3.92 26.38 -7.23
N GLY A 275 3.40 25.25 -6.74
CA GLY A 275 2.45 24.41 -7.48
C GLY A 275 1.07 25.05 -7.68
N THR A 276 0.63 25.87 -6.72
CA THR A 276 -0.65 26.58 -6.70
C THR A 276 -0.50 28.08 -6.95
N ALA A 277 0.75 28.55 -7.01
CA ALA A 277 1.11 29.96 -6.93
C ALA A 277 0.62 30.67 -5.67
N ASN A 278 0.36 29.92 -4.59
CA ASN A 278 0.03 30.55 -3.32
C ASN A 278 1.29 31.17 -2.74
N LEU A 279 1.20 32.45 -2.41
CA LEU A 279 2.27 33.15 -1.72
C LEU A 279 1.68 33.90 -0.54
N TRP A 280 2.27 33.69 0.63
CA TRP A 280 1.99 34.44 1.85
C TRP A 280 3.22 35.25 2.23
N TYR A 281 2.96 36.46 2.71
CA TYR A 281 3.97 37.33 3.28
C TYR A 281 3.42 37.89 4.59
N ASN A 282 4.20 37.77 5.67
CA ASN A 282 3.73 38.11 7.03
C ASN A 282 2.39 37.45 7.39
N THR A 283 2.24 36.15 7.10
CA THR A 283 0.99 35.37 7.32
C THR A 283 -0.22 35.80 6.48
N VAL A 284 -0.11 36.83 5.65
CA VAL A 284 -1.19 37.32 4.79
C VAL A 284 -1.00 36.79 3.37
N LYS A 285 -2.09 36.30 2.76
CA LYS A 285 -2.04 35.78 1.40
C LYS A 285 -1.98 36.93 0.39
N ILE A 286 -0.91 36.97 -0.39
CA ILE A 286 -0.62 38.04 -1.36
C ILE A 286 -0.93 37.62 -2.79
N ALA A 287 -0.69 36.35 -3.12
CA ALA A 287 -0.92 35.85 -4.48
C ALA A 287 -1.49 34.43 -4.45
N SER A 288 -2.19 34.09 -5.53
CA SER A 288 -2.74 32.75 -5.73
C SER A 288 -3.04 32.51 -7.20
N GLY A 289 -2.82 31.28 -7.66
CA GLY A 289 -3.24 30.82 -8.98
C GLY A 289 -4.44 29.89 -8.96
N VAL A 290 -5.03 29.62 -7.79
CA VAL A 290 -6.10 28.61 -7.63
C VAL A 290 -7.30 29.08 -6.79
N THR A 291 -7.13 30.11 -5.96
CA THR A 291 -8.23 30.66 -5.15
C THR A 291 -8.84 31.86 -5.84
N SER A 292 -10.10 32.16 -5.52
CA SER A 292 -10.76 33.39 -5.98
C SER A 292 -9.98 34.64 -5.57
N ALA A 293 -10.03 35.66 -6.43
CA ALA A 293 -9.37 36.93 -6.19
C ALA A 293 -10.11 37.71 -5.09
N PRO A 294 -9.43 38.18 -4.02
CA PRO A 294 -10.02 39.09 -3.06
C PRO A 294 -10.24 40.46 -3.67
N GLU A 295 -11.09 41.28 -3.05
CA GLU A 295 -11.38 42.64 -3.49
C GLU A 295 -10.10 43.48 -3.52
N GLY A 296 -9.88 44.23 -4.62
CA GLY A 296 -8.66 45.01 -4.82
C GLY A 296 -7.44 44.21 -5.31
N ALA A 297 -7.58 42.91 -5.60
CA ALA A 297 -6.52 42.13 -6.23
C ALA A 297 -6.42 42.38 -7.74
N THR A 298 -5.18 42.43 -8.24
CA THR A 298 -4.86 42.57 -9.66
C THR A 298 -4.85 41.20 -10.33
N ALA A 299 -5.60 41.07 -11.43
CA ALA A 299 -5.63 39.84 -12.23
C ALA A 299 -4.36 39.70 -13.08
N GLU A 300 -3.79 38.50 -13.05
CA GLU A 300 -2.60 38.11 -13.82
C GLU A 300 -2.88 36.87 -14.67
N LYS A 301 -2.05 36.64 -15.70
CA LYS A 301 -2.23 35.54 -16.69
C LYS A 301 -2.37 34.14 -16.07
N ALA A 302 -1.97 33.95 -14.81
CA ALA A 302 -1.94 32.66 -14.12
C ALA A 302 -2.57 32.70 -12.71
N GLY A 303 -3.33 33.75 -12.38
CA GLY A 303 -3.84 33.96 -11.03
C GLY A 303 -4.15 35.42 -10.71
N TRP A 304 -3.95 35.80 -9.45
CA TRP A 304 -4.05 37.17 -8.99
C TRP A 304 -2.94 37.51 -8.01
N VAL A 305 -2.67 38.81 -7.88
CA VAL A 305 -1.72 39.39 -6.91
C VAL A 305 -2.37 40.60 -6.27
N HIS A 306 -2.34 40.70 -4.94
CA HIS A 306 -2.89 41.83 -4.21
C HIS A 306 -1.80 42.87 -3.91
N LEU A 307 -1.61 43.82 -4.83
CA LEU A 307 -0.56 44.83 -4.74
C LEU A 307 -0.75 45.80 -3.57
N GLY A 308 -1.97 46.24 -3.27
CA GLY A 308 -2.22 47.11 -2.10
C GLY A 308 -1.88 46.47 -0.76
N THR A 309 -2.26 45.20 -0.55
CA THR A 309 -1.88 44.45 0.66
C THR A 309 -0.37 44.19 0.69
N LEU A 310 0.23 43.87 -0.45
CA LEU A 310 1.68 43.68 -0.57
C LEU A 310 2.46 44.96 -0.20
N ALA A 311 2.04 46.09 -0.74
CA ALA A 311 2.63 47.40 -0.48
C ALA A 311 2.57 47.74 1.01
N ARG A 312 1.41 47.50 1.65
CA ARG A 312 1.22 47.70 3.09
C ARG A 312 2.11 46.81 3.94
N GLN A 313 2.30 45.55 3.54
CA GLN A 313 3.12 44.58 4.28
C GLN A 313 4.62 44.85 4.15
N ILE A 314 5.07 45.39 3.02
CA ILE A 314 6.47 45.76 2.79
C ILE A 314 6.77 47.15 3.37
N GLY A 315 5.77 48.04 3.42
CA GLY A 315 5.93 49.43 3.88
C GLY A 315 6.17 50.44 2.75
N ILE A 316 5.74 50.13 1.53
CA ILE A 316 5.85 51.01 0.35
C ILE A 316 4.47 51.58 -0.04
N SER A 317 4.46 52.67 -0.81
CA SER A 317 3.19 53.21 -1.34
C SER A 317 2.64 52.29 -2.44
N GLU A 318 1.31 52.22 -2.53
CA GLU A 318 0.61 51.38 -3.51
C GLU A 318 0.91 51.80 -4.96
N GLU A 319 1.10 53.10 -5.20
CA GLU A 319 1.51 53.64 -6.50
C GLU A 319 2.91 53.16 -6.90
N THR A 320 3.86 53.16 -5.95
CA THR A 320 5.24 52.67 -6.19
C THR A 320 5.21 51.17 -6.50
N ALA A 321 4.46 50.41 -5.71
CA ALA A 321 4.31 48.97 -5.91
C ALA A 321 3.72 48.64 -7.29
N THR A 322 2.71 49.40 -7.73
CA THR A 322 2.05 49.21 -9.02
C THR A 322 2.97 49.57 -10.20
N SER A 323 3.74 50.66 -10.09
CA SER A 323 4.72 51.04 -11.10
C SER A 323 5.82 49.99 -11.25
N ARG A 324 6.43 49.57 -10.15
CA ARG A 324 7.49 48.56 -10.11
C ARG A 324 7.02 47.18 -10.57
N TRP A 325 5.80 46.80 -10.21
CA TRP A 325 5.17 45.59 -10.74
C TRP A 325 4.96 45.67 -12.26
N GLY A 326 4.56 46.84 -12.76
CA GLY A 326 4.44 47.12 -14.19
C GLY A 326 5.76 46.95 -14.95
N ASP A 327 6.86 47.42 -14.37
CA ASP A 327 8.21 47.27 -14.95
C ASP A 327 8.65 45.81 -14.98
N LEU A 328 8.42 45.06 -13.89
CA LEU A 328 8.68 43.61 -13.83
C LEU A 328 7.81 42.79 -14.78
N ARG A 329 6.60 43.30 -15.11
CA ARG A 329 5.72 42.69 -16.12
C ARG A 329 6.33 42.82 -17.51
N LYS A 330 6.94 43.97 -17.81
CA LYS A 330 7.57 44.30 -19.10
C LYS A 330 8.94 43.66 -19.28
N ALA A 331 9.78 43.66 -18.24
CA ALA A 331 11.16 43.14 -18.29
C ALA A 331 11.27 41.62 -18.51
N LEU A 332 10.15 40.89 -18.42
CA LEU A 332 10.08 39.42 -18.51
C LEU A 332 8.96 38.93 -19.44
N ALA A 333 8.37 39.82 -20.24
CA ALA A 333 7.57 39.44 -21.42
C ALA A 333 8.52 39.12 -22.58
#